data_AF-A0A8T4ZR31-F1
#
_entry.id   AF-A0A8T4ZR31-F1
#
_cell.length_a   1.000
_cell.length_b   1.000
_cell.length_c   1.000
_cell.angle_alpha   90.00
_cell.angle_beta   90.00
_cell.angle_gamma   90.00
#
_symmetry.space_group_name_H-M   'P 1'
#
loop_
_entity.id
_entity.type
_entity.pdbx_description
1 polymer ?
#
loop_
_entity_poly.entity_id
_entity_poly.type
_entity_poly.pdbx_seq_one_letter_code
_entity_poly.pdbx_strand_id
1 'polypeptide(L)'
;MSESESTKPSKINPRFRYEVAKMPGGEKLLQCFQCGTCTSDCPIARFNEKYRPRNIIHMAQIGLKNKILDSEFLWLCASCFTCTDRCPQGVEV
;
A
#
# COMPACT_ATOMS: atom_id res chain seq x y z
N MET A 1 -22.75 -0.06 7.79
CA MET A 1 -21.79 0.36 8.83
C MET A 1 -20.85 -0.82 9.07
N SER A 2 -19.79 -0.93 8.25
CA SER A 2 -18.92 -2.11 8.22
C SER A 2 -17.98 -2.10 9.42
N GLU A 3 -18.00 -3.21 10.15
CA GLU A 3 -17.35 -3.46 11.42
C GLU A 3 -15.84 -3.21 11.38
N SER A 4 -15.34 -2.55 12.43
CA SER A 4 -13.94 -2.38 12.74
C SER A 4 -13.35 -3.73 13.16
N GLU A 5 -12.81 -4.48 12.21
CA GLU A 5 -12.13 -5.74 12.51
C GLU A 5 -10.75 -5.43 13.15
N SER A 6 -10.73 -5.51 14.48
CA SER A 6 -9.53 -5.37 15.31
C SER A 6 -8.50 -6.44 14.93
N THR A 7 -7.48 -6.03 14.17
CA THR A 7 -6.36 -6.90 13.80
C THR A 7 -5.64 -7.39 15.06
N LYS A 8 -5.75 -8.68 15.40
CA LYS A 8 -5.02 -9.28 16.53
C LYS A 8 -3.51 -9.10 16.31
N PRO A 9 -2.72 -8.69 17.34
CA PRO A 9 -1.28 -8.43 17.20
C PRO A 9 -0.48 -9.67 16.73
N SER A 10 -1.02 -10.87 16.91
CA SER A 10 -0.40 -12.13 16.48
C SER A 10 -0.24 -12.30 14.96
N LYS A 11 -0.86 -11.45 14.12
CA LYS A 11 -0.76 -11.54 12.65
C LYS A 11 0.15 -10.47 12.01
N ILE A 12 0.87 -9.67 12.81
CA ILE A 12 1.76 -8.62 12.30
C ILE A 12 3.19 -9.19 12.18
N ASN A 13 3.80 -9.10 10.98
CA ASN A 13 5.20 -9.45 10.76
C ASN A 13 6.04 -8.19 10.43
N PRO A 14 6.74 -7.59 11.41
CA PRO A 14 7.54 -6.38 11.20
C PRO A 14 8.69 -6.54 10.19
N ARG A 15 9.08 -7.77 9.84
CA ARG A 15 10.13 -8.03 8.83
C ARG A 15 9.62 -7.91 7.40
N PHE A 16 8.30 -7.96 7.19
CA PHE A 16 7.71 -7.92 5.85
C PHE A 16 8.14 -6.70 5.04
N ARG A 17 8.27 -5.52 5.67
CA ARG A 17 8.79 -4.31 5.01
C ARG A 17 10.18 -4.50 4.40
N TYR A 18 11.05 -5.30 5.01
CA TYR A 18 12.38 -5.61 4.49
C TYR A 18 12.34 -6.71 3.44
N GLU A 19 11.36 -7.62 3.49
CA GLU A 19 11.10 -8.58 2.42
C GLU A 19 10.72 -7.84 1.14
N VAL A 20 9.76 -6.90 1.23
CA VAL A 20 9.33 -6.08 0.09
C VAL A 20 10.45 -5.16 -0.39
N ALA A 21 11.22 -4.55 0.52
CA ALA A 21 12.33 -3.66 0.13
C ALA A 21 13.50 -4.37 -0.59
N LYS A 22 13.56 -5.70 -0.56
CA LYS A 22 14.53 -6.50 -1.33
C LYS A 22 14.01 -6.92 -2.70
N MET A 23 12.73 -6.69 -2.99
CA MET A 23 12.16 -6.98 -4.31
C MET A 23 12.48 -5.83 -5.28
N PRO A 24 12.65 -6.10 -6.58
CA PRO A 24 12.80 -5.06 -7.58
C PRO A 24 11.65 -4.04 -7.52
N GLY A 25 11.98 -2.75 -7.45
CA GLY A 25 11.04 -1.64 -7.29
C GLY A 25 10.60 -1.38 -5.83
N GLY A 26 10.89 -2.30 -4.91
CA GLY A 26 10.52 -2.16 -3.49
C GLY A 26 11.52 -1.35 -2.67
N GLU A 27 12.69 -1.01 -3.22
CA GLU A 27 13.86 -0.48 -2.49
C GLU A 27 13.54 0.80 -1.70
N LYS A 28 12.62 1.61 -2.23
CA LYS A 28 12.21 2.89 -1.64
C LYS A 28 10.96 2.80 -0.76
N LEU A 29 10.39 1.61 -0.53
CA LEU A 29 9.18 1.43 0.30
C LEU A 29 9.28 2.15 1.66
N LEU A 30 10.46 2.08 2.30
CA LEU A 30 10.69 2.66 3.62
C LEU A 30 10.76 4.20 3.61
N GLN A 31 10.89 4.83 2.44
CA GLN A 31 10.91 6.28 2.28
C GLN A 31 9.50 6.88 2.28
N CYS A 32 8.45 6.07 2.15
CA CYS A 32 7.08 6.58 2.15
C CYS A 32 6.70 7.19 3.52
N PHE A 33 6.49 8.49 3.53
CA PHE A 33 5.99 9.30 4.65
C PHE A 33 4.47 9.55 4.66
N GLN A 34 3.69 8.78 3.89
CA GLN A 34 2.22 8.81 3.92
C GLN A 34 1.54 10.12 3.44
N CYS A 35 2.13 10.88 2.52
CA CYS A 35 1.53 12.13 1.99
C CYS A 35 0.18 11.96 1.26
N GLY A 36 -0.07 10.82 0.60
CA GLY A 36 -1.33 10.53 -0.09
C GLY A 36 -1.43 10.96 -1.55
N THR A 37 -0.39 11.54 -2.16
CA THR A 37 -0.37 11.87 -3.60
C THR A 37 -0.80 10.69 -4.48
N CYS A 38 -0.28 9.48 -4.20
CA CYS A 38 -0.63 8.27 -4.94
C CYS A 38 -2.14 7.93 -4.91
N THR A 39 -2.83 8.22 -3.81
CA THR A 39 -4.27 8.03 -3.70
C THR A 39 -5.03 9.09 -4.49
N SER A 40 -4.62 10.35 -4.40
CA SER A 40 -5.27 11.48 -5.10
C SER A 40 -5.18 11.36 -6.62
N ASP A 41 -4.04 10.85 -7.11
CA ASP A 41 -3.79 10.68 -8.55
C ASP A 41 -4.38 9.39 -9.13
N CYS A 42 -4.74 8.42 -8.29
CA CYS A 42 -5.18 7.12 -8.76
C CYS A 42 -6.59 7.20 -9.37
N PRO A 43 -6.78 6.78 -10.65
CA PRO A 43 -8.11 6.78 -11.27
C PRO A 43 -9.05 5.78 -10.59
N ILE A 44 -8.53 4.64 -10.13
CA ILE A 44 -9.32 3.60 -9.47
C ILE A 44 -9.80 4.07 -8.10
N ALA A 45 -8.96 4.77 -7.34
CA ALA A 45 -9.33 5.31 -6.03
C ALA A 45 -10.47 6.34 -6.11
N ARG A 46 -10.66 6.99 -7.27
CA ARG A 46 -11.78 7.91 -7.53
C ARG A 46 -13.12 7.19 -7.63
N PHE A 47 -13.14 5.95 -8.13
CA PHE A 47 -14.37 5.17 -8.32
C PHE A 47 -14.60 4.12 -7.23
N ASN A 48 -13.53 3.68 -6.56
CA ASN A 48 -13.60 2.72 -5.46
C ASN A 48 -13.04 3.35 -4.18
N GLU A 49 -13.92 3.63 -3.21
CA GLU A 49 -13.56 4.27 -1.95
C GLU A 49 -12.64 3.42 -1.05
N LYS A 50 -12.66 2.10 -1.23
CA LYS A 50 -11.85 1.17 -0.45
C LYS A 50 -10.43 1.02 -1.02
N TYR A 51 -10.26 1.23 -2.32
CA TYR A 51 -8.95 1.17 -2.96
C TYR A 51 -8.14 2.44 -2.69
N ARG A 52 -7.07 2.30 -1.91
CA ARG A 52 -6.18 3.39 -1.50
C ARG A 52 -4.74 2.91 -1.57
N PRO A 53 -3.97 3.20 -2.64
CA PRO A 53 -2.58 2.77 -2.78
C PRO A 53 -1.72 3.15 -1.57
N ARG A 54 -1.94 4.35 -1.00
CA ARG A 54 -1.27 4.78 0.23
C ARG A 54 -1.43 3.78 1.38
N ASN A 55 -2.63 3.23 1.57
CA ASN A 55 -2.91 2.30 2.65
C ASN A 55 -2.22 0.95 2.42
N ILE A 56 -2.11 0.50 1.16
CA ILE A 56 -1.38 -0.74 0.81
C ILE A 56 0.11 -0.59 1.17
N ILE A 57 0.73 0.53 0.78
CA ILE A 57 2.11 0.85 1.16
C ILE A 57 2.27 0.91 2.68
N HIS A 58 1.35 1.56 3.39
CA HIS A 58 1.38 1.63 4.85
C HIS A 58 1.31 0.26 5.50
N MET A 59 0.37 -0.59 5.05
CA MET A 59 0.21 -1.96 5.53
C MET A 59 1.49 -2.77 5.31
N ALA A 60 2.20 -2.54 4.20
CA ALA A 60 3.47 -3.21 3.93
C ALA A 60 4.56 -2.73 4.91
N GLN A 61 4.64 -1.43 5.18
CA GLN A 61 5.57 -0.84 6.15
C GLN A 61 5.36 -1.37 7.58
N ILE A 62 4.11 -1.53 8.02
CA ILE A 62 3.79 -2.00 9.39
C ILE A 62 3.72 -3.52 9.52
N GLY A 63 3.84 -4.26 8.41
CA GLY A 63 3.94 -5.72 8.44
C GLY A 63 2.63 -6.49 8.39
N LEU A 64 1.57 -5.87 7.85
CA LEU A 64 0.25 -6.49 7.68
C LEU A 64 0.16 -7.32 6.37
N LYS A 65 1.09 -8.25 6.19
CA LYS A 65 1.20 -9.10 4.99
C LYS A 65 -0.11 -9.80 4.64
N ASN A 66 -0.69 -10.54 5.61
CA ASN A 66 -1.90 -11.32 5.37
C ASN A 66 -3.08 -10.42 4.98
N LYS A 67 -3.22 -9.26 5.64
CA LYS A 67 -4.29 -8.31 5.31
C LYS A 67 -4.16 -7.74 3.89
N ILE A 68 -2.94 -7.58 3.38
CA ILE A 68 -2.70 -7.16 2.00
C ILE A 68 -3.05 -8.29 1.03
N LEU A 69 -2.53 -9.50 1.28
CA LEU A 69 -2.70 -10.64 0.37
C LEU A 69 -4.14 -11.15 0.32
N ASP A 70 -4.87 -11.05 1.43
CA ASP A 70 -6.29 -11.41 1.53
C ASP A 70 -7.21 -10.29 1.01
N SER A 71 -6.66 -9.13 0.62
CA SER A 71 -7.46 -7.99 0.16
C SER A 71 -7.89 -8.15 -1.30
N GLU A 72 -9.20 -8.16 -1.53
CA GLU A 72 -9.77 -8.05 -2.89
C GLU A 72 -9.36 -6.76 -3.61
N PHE A 73 -9.00 -5.72 -2.86
CA PHE A 73 -8.65 -4.41 -3.43
C PHE A 73 -7.24 -4.36 -3.99
N LEU A 74 -6.33 -5.25 -3.57
CA LEU A 74 -4.94 -5.26 -4.04
C LEU A 74 -4.87 -5.33 -5.58
N TRP A 75 -5.75 -6.14 -6.16
CA TRP A 75 -5.81 -6.44 -7.59
C TRP A 75 -6.51 -5.40 -8.44
N LEU A 76 -7.00 -4.30 -7.83
CA LEU A 76 -7.64 -3.22 -8.58
C LEU A 76 -6.63 -2.26 -9.22
N CYS A 77 -5.33 -2.42 -8.97
CA CYS A 77 -4.30 -1.61 -9.62
C CYS A 77 -4.34 -1.80 -11.14
N ALA A 78 -4.49 -0.70 -11.89
CA ALA A 78 -4.44 -0.71 -13.35
C ALA A 78 -3.02 -0.59 -13.93
N SER A 79 -1.99 -0.59 -13.07
CA SER A 79 -0.57 -0.40 -13.44
C SER A 79 -0.34 0.76 -14.41
N CYS A 80 -1.00 1.90 -14.15
CA CYS A 80 -0.88 3.12 -14.97
C CYS A 80 0.33 3.99 -14.64
N PHE A 81 1.07 3.66 -13.56
CA PHE A 81 2.30 4.33 -13.09
C PHE A 81 2.22 5.81 -12.68
N THR A 82 1.08 6.49 -12.84
CA THR A 82 0.90 7.90 -12.42
C THR A 82 1.32 8.18 -10.97
N CYS A 83 1.03 7.26 -10.06
CA CYS A 83 1.38 7.40 -8.64
C CYS A 83 2.89 7.29 -8.38
N THR A 84 3.61 6.51 -9.19
CA THR A 84 5.07 6.37 -9.12
C THR A 84 5.73 7.65 -9.64
N ASP A 85 5.28 8.14 -10.79
CA ASP A 85 5.83 9.36 -11.41
C ASP A 85 5.67 10.61 -10.53
N ARG A 86 4.55 10.70 -9.80
CA ARG A 86 4.23 11.86 -8.95
C ARG A 86 4.66 11.71 -7.50
N CYS A 87 5.27 10.60 -7.12
CA CYS A 87 5.65 10.38 -5.73
C CYS A 87 6.78 11.34 -5.32
N PRO A 88 6.59 12.23 -4.31
CA PRO A 88 7.62 13.19 -3.91
C PRO A 88 8.82 12.55 -3.19
N GLN A 89 8.70 11.27 -2.80
CA GLN A 89 9.79 10.46 -2.24
C GLN A 89 10.33 9.46 -3.27
N GLY A 90 9.83 9.47 -4.50
CA GLY A 90 10.25 8.58 -5.58
C GLY A 90 10.00 7.09 -5.30
N VAL A 91 9.02 6.76 -4.44
CA VAL A 91 8.60 5.37 -4.17
C VAL A 91 7.87 4.82 -5.39
N GLU A 92 8.21 3.60 -5.79
CA GLU A 92 7.46 2.84 -6.79
C GLU A 92 6.27 2.20 -6.09
N VAL A 93 5.06 2.70 -6.40
CA VAL A 93 3.81 2.40 -5.68
C VAL A 93 3.06 1.24 -6.31
#